data_AF-A0A6L8B9L5-F1
#
_entry.id   AF-A0A6L8B9L5-F1
#
_cell.length_a   1.000
_cell.length_b   1.000
_cell.length_c   1.000
_cell.angle_alpha   90.00
_cell.angle_beta   90.00
_cell.angle_gamma   90.00
#
_symmetry.space_group_name_H-M   'P 1'
#
loop_
_entity.id
_entity.type
_entity.pdbx_description
1 polymer ?
#
loop_
_entity_poly.entity_id
_entity_poly.type
_entity_poly.pdbx_seq_one_letter_code
_entity_poly.pdbx_strand_id
1 'polypeptide(L)'
;MTPAATGRPSATERSSATGRPSAEPAVLVPSIAIAGLFAAAFLASPEETGVWAQSVNAAIGTNFSWLYLAFGMVALGFCLWLAFGPHGNVKLGGADEPVEFSTPHWVAMMFTAGIGAGTVAWGFGEPIYYLETPPLGIAPHSSEAYEWGHMYPMLHWGIIPWAFYALPAVPIAYTLYVERARFLRIGEASAAALPRFGHSTWKVVIDVFIVLGIIAGTTTSLGIGVPLVSALLAELTGLQDSIPVKVAVLTVWVLLFGASTLRGLKRGIQKLADFNMVLAILLLLVILVVGPTLFILKMIVNSLGLMADNFFHTNLWTDPIGQTGFTETWTVFYWGWWIAFAAFVGLFIARISRGRTIRQLVLGTIGWGSLGTLTYMSITGAFALHLELNNVLPLSDILRDSGLYAVTAAIAGHLPFGNLSLVFFIVLCIVFYATTMDSAAFVAACVCSKNLRASQEPQLRMRLAWISVLFLMTLGVTLSGSLSAVQSLTVIGSLPVIPILIVMSVSLVRRLNARRAE
;
A
#
# COMPACT_ATOMS: atom_id res chain seq x y z
N MET A 1 30.54 -41.67 -22.47
CA MET A 1 31.02 -40.30 -22.72
C MET A 1 30.73 -39.94 -24.16
N THR A 2 29.68 -39.16 -24.37
CA THR A 2 29.26 -38.60 -25.66
C THR A 2 28.81 -37.17 -25.35
N PRO A 3 29.46 -36.14 -25.88
CA PRO A 3 29.12 -34.77 -25.52
C PRO A 3 27.83 -34.36 -26.22
N ALA A 4 26.81 -34.00 -25.44
CA ALA A 4 25.58 -33.42 -25.95
C ALA A 4 25.89 -32.08 -26.62
N ALA A 5 25.58 -31.99 -27.92
CA ALA A 5 25.72 -30.78 -28.71
C ALA A 5 24.79 -29.69 -28.15
N THR A 6 25.38 -28.65 -27.56
CA THR A 6 24.69 -27.41 -27.22
C THR A 6 24.26 -26.72 -28.53
N GLY A 7 22.98 -26.82 -28.88
CA GLY A 7 22.39 -26.11 -30.01
C GLY A 7 22.62 -24.60 -29.85
N ARG A 8 23.29 -23.99 -30.84
CA ARG A 8 23.42 -22.53 -30.92
C ARG A 8 22.02 -21.92 -31.09
N PRO A 9 21.63 -20.90 -30.30
CA PRO A 9 20.35 -20.22 -30.49
C PRO A 9 20.26 -19.61 -31.89
N SER A 10 19.05 -19.69 -32.45
CA SER A 10 18.70 -19.25 -33.80
C SER A 10 18.90 -17.74 -33.98
N ALA A 11 19.06 -17.26 -35.22
CA ALA A 11 19.27 -15.84 -35.51
C ALA A 11 18.09 -14.95 -35.03
N THR A 12 16.88 -15.50 -34.99
CA THR A 12 15.66 -14.89 -34.44
C THR A 12 15.72 -14.73 -32.92
N GLU A 13 16.31 -15.70 -32.21
CA GLU A 13 16.57 -15.58 -30.76
C GLU A 13 17.72 -14.62 -30.42
N ARG A 14 18.65 -14.38 -31.35
CA ARG A 14 19.69 -13.35 -31.18
C ARG A 14 19.17 -11.94 -31.44
N SER A 15 18.20 -11.79 -32.34
CA SER A 15 17.59 -10.49 -32.68
C SER A 15 16.68 -9.94 -31.58
N SER A 16 15.97 -10.81 -30.85
CA SER A 16 15.17 -10.39 -29.68
C SER A 16 16.02 -10.15 -28.41
N ALA A 17 17.27 -10.62 -28.39
CA ALA A 17 18.15 -10.57 -27.22
C ALA A 17 18.86 -9.21 -26.97
N THR A 18 18.71 -8.24 -27.87
CA THR A 18 19.44 -6.95 -27.84
C THR A 18 18.54 -5.71 -27.78
N GLY A 19 17.22 -5.88 -27.71
CA GLY A 19 16.27 -4.77 -27.71
C GLY A 19 16.42 -3.86 -26.49
N ARG A 20 16.56 -2.54 -26.71
CA ARG A 20 16.46 -1.53 -25.65
C ARG A 20 15.09 -1.67 -24.95
N PRO A 21 14.99 -1.45 -23.63
CA PRO A 21 13.70 -1.38 -22.93
C PRO A 21 12.75 -0.47 -23.71
N SER A 22 11.54 -0.95 -23.99
CA SER A 22 10.54 -0.23 -24.78
C SER A 22 9.15 -0.45 -24.21
N ALA A 23 8.21 0.42 -24.57
CA ALA A 23 6.82 0.26 -24.16
C ALA A 23 6.23 -1.05 -24.72
N GLU A 24 5.39 -1.70 -23.92
CA GLU A 24 4.48 -2.77 -24.33
C GLU A 24 3.10 -2.15 -24.61
N PRO A 25 2.76 -1.82 -25.87
CA PRO A 25 1.53 -1.08 -26.18
C PRO A 25 0.27 -1.84 -25.76
N ALA A 26 0.33 -3.18 -25.78
CA ALA A 26 -0.80 -4.04 -25.41
C ALA A 26 -1.23 -3.85 -23.94
N VAL A 27 -0.30 -3.45 -23.06
CA VAL A 27 -0.60 -3.12 -21.65
C VAL A 27 -0.75 -1.61 -21.48
N LEU A 28 0.17 -0.84 -22.05
CA LEU A 28 0.25 0.61 -21.84
C LEU A 28 -1.01 1.33 -22.34
N VAL A 29 -1.47 1.03 -23.56
CA VAL A 29 -2.58 1.76 -24.19
C VAL A 29 -3.90 1.53 -23.46
N PRO A 30 -4.34 0.28 -23.17
CA PRO A 30 -5.57 0.07 -22.41
C PRO A 30 -5.49 0.66 -21.00
N SER A 31 -4.34 0.53 -20.33
CA SER A 31 -4.19 1.03 -18.96
C SER A 31 -4.27 2.56 -18.91
N ILE A 32 -3.60 3.27 -19.83
CA ILE A 32 -3.70 4.73 -19.94
C ILE A 32 -5.11 5.15 -20.37
N ALA A 33 -5.74 4.43 -21.31
CA ALA A 33 -7.07 4.78 -21.78
C ALA A 33 -8.11 4.68 -20.66
N ILE A 34 -8.08 3.59 -19.88
CA ILE A 34 -9.01 3.41 -18.76
C ILE A 34 -8.72 4.43 -17.65
N ALA A 35 -7.46 4.53 -17.18
CA ALA A 35 -7.13 5.48 -16.12
C ALA A 35 -7.34 6.95 -16.54
N GLY A 36 -7.03 7.28 -17.79
CA GLY A 36 -7.25 8.61 -18.37
C GLY A 36 -8.73 8.94 -18.53
N LEU A 37 -9.58 7.97 -18.86
CA LEU A 37 -11.04 8.16 -18.92
C LEU A 37 -11.61 8.47 -17.53
N PHE A 38 -11.19 7.74 -16.50
CA PHE A 38 -11.58 8.03 -15.12
C PHE A 38 -11.08 9.41 -14.68
N ALA A 39 -9.83 9.76 -15.01
CA ALA A 39 -9.28 11.07 -14.70
C ALA A 39 -10.08 12.19 -15.39
N ALA A 40 -10.41 12.01 -16.67
CA ALA A 40 -11.20 12.96 -17.42
C ALA A 40 -12.62 13.11 -16.87
N ALA A 41 -13.27 12.01 -16.47
CA ALA A 41 -14.60 12.04 -15.84
C ALA A 41 -14.58 12.83 -14.52
N PHE A 42 -13.62 12.54 -13.64
CA PHE A 42 -13.46 13.27 -12.39
C PHE A 42 -13.11 14.75 -12.60
N LEU A 43 -12.37 15.10 -13.64
CA LEU A 43 -12.05 16.50 -13.95
C LEU A 43 -13.23 17.25 -14.58
N ALA A 44 -14.07 16.56 -15.35
CA ALA A 44 -15.23 17.15 -16.00
C ALA A 44 -16.40 17.36 -15.04
N SER A 45 -16.72 16.34 -14.23
CA SER A 45 -17.80 16.34 -13.24
C SER A 45 -17.35 15.67 -11.94
N PRO A 46 -16.56 16.37 -11.08
CA PRO A 46 -15.99 15.77 -9.86
C PRO A 46 -17.03 15.20 -8.90
N GLU A 47 -18.10 15.96 -8.63
CA GLU A 47 -19.16 15.57 -7.69
C GLU A 47 -19.98 14.38 -8.21
N GLU A 48 -20.48 14.46 -9.45
CA GLU A 48 -21.28 13.39 -10.07
C GLU A 48 -20.48 12.09 -10.21
N THR A 49 -19.22 12.19 -10.65
CA THR A 49 -18.32 11.03 -10.76
C THR A 49 -18.01 10.46 -9.38
N GLY A 50 -17.85 11.31 -8.36
CA GLY A 50 -17.68 10.90 -6.97
C GLY A 50 -18.88 10.14 -6.41
N VAL A 51 -20.10 10.61 -6.69
CA VAL A 51 -21.35 9.92 -6.29
C VAL A 51 -21.49 8.59 -7.02
N TRP A 52 -21.19 8.56 -8.33
CA TRP A 52 -21.20 7.32 -9.09
C TRP A 52 -20.21 6.30 -8.51
N ALA A 53 -18.96 6.71 -8.24
CA ALA A 53 -17.94 5.85 -7.65
C ALA A 53 -18.39 5.29 -6.29
N GLN A 54 -19.02 6.12 -5.46
CA GLN A 54 -19.58 5.70 -4.17
C GLN A 54 -20.71 4.69 -4.32
N SER A 55 -21.59 4.82 -5.32
CA SER A 55 -22.66 3.84 -5.55
C SER A 55 -22.10 2.48 -5.99
N VAL A 56 -21.05 2.47 -6.82
CA VAL A 56 -20.34 1.24 -7.19
C VAL A 56 -19.63 0.64 -5.97
N ASN A 57 -18.98 1.47 -5.14
CA ASN A 57 -18.34 1.02 -3.91
C ASN A 57 -19.34 0.40 -2.93
N ALA A 58 -20.51 1.03 -2.74
CA ALA A 58 -21.60 0.48 -1.93
C ALA A 58 -22.09 -0.88 -2.47
N ALA A 59 -22.28 -0.99 -3.79
CA ALA A 59 -22.65 -2.26 -4.41
C ALA A 59 -21.58 -3.34 -4.22
N ILE A 60 -20.29 -2.99 -4.26
CA ILE A 60 -19.20 -3.92 -3.95
C ILE A 60 -19.24 -4.31 -2.47
N GLY A 61 -19.42 -3.35 -1.57
CA GLY A 61 -19.55 -3.59 -0.13
C GLY A 61 -20.66 -4.60 0.17
N THR A 62 -21.88 -4.33 -0.31
CA THR A 62 -23.03 -5.21 -0.06
C THR A 62 -22.86 -6.63 -0.63
N ASN A 63 -22.30 -6.77 -1.83
CA ASN A 63 -22.28 -8.07 -2.52
C ASN A 63 -20.98 -8.87 -2.30
N PHE A 64 -19.88 -8.19 -1.99
CA PHE A 64 -18.54 -8.78 -1.99
C PHE A 64 -17.73 -8.49 -0.72
N SER A 65 -18.27 -7.86 0.33
CA SER A 65 -17.52 -7.66 1.60
C SER A 65 -16.99 -8.99 2.16
N TRP A 66 -17.80 -10.05 2.14
CA TRP A 66 -17.40 -11.40 2.54
C TRP A 66 -16.18 -11.91 1.76
N LEU A 67 -16.05 -11.57 0.47
CA LEU A 67 -14.94 -12.01 -0.37
C LEU A 67 -13.63 -11.35 0.08
N TYR A 68 -13.65 -10.05 0.41
CA TYR A 68 -12.48 -9.34 0.91
C TYR A 68 -11.98 -9.92 2.23
N LEU A 69 -12.89 -10.16 3.17
CA LEU A 69 -12.57 -10.70 4.50
C LEU A 69 -12.06 -12.15 4.41
N ALA A 70 -12.77 -13.01 3.66
CA ALA A 70 -12.35 -14.39 3.44
C ALA A 70 -11.00 -14.46 2.70
N PHE A 71 -10.79 -13.60 1.69
CA PHE A 71 -9.52 -13.51 0.99
C PHE A 71 -8.37 -13.11 1.93
N GLY A 72 -8.59 -12.18 2.86
CA GLY A 72 -7.64 -11.85 3.93
C GLY A 72 -7.16 -13.07 4.71
N MET A 73 -8.10 -13.87 5.22
CA MET A 73 -7.76 -15.06 6.00
C MET A 73 -7.10 -16.16 5.15
N VAL A 74 -7.57 -16.38 3.92
CA VAL A 74 -6.98 -17.35 2.99
C VAL A 74 -5.57 -16.92 2.57
N ALA A 75 -5.35 -15.63 2.34
CA ALA A 75 -4.05 -15.04 2.04
C ALA A 75 -3.02 -15.31 3.14
N LEU A 76 -3.40 -15.05 4.40
CA LEU A 76 -2.57 -15.35 5.55
C LEU A 76 -2.29 -16.84 5.66
N GLY A 77 -3.34 -17.68 5.61
CA GLY A 77 -3.20 -19.13 5.68
C GLY A 77 -2.25 -19.69 4.61
N PHE A 78 -2.38 -19.22 3.37
CA PHE A 78 -1.50 -19.60 2.26
C PHE A 78 -0.04 -19.17 2.49
N CYS A 79 0.17 -17.94 2.96
CA CYS A 79 1.52 -17.46 3.31
C CYS A 79 2.16 -18.32 4.40
N LEU A 80 1.42 -18.61 5.48
CA LEU A 80 1.92 -19.47 6.56
C LEU A 80 2.20 -20.89 6.07
N TRP A 81 1.35 -21.44 5.19
CA TRP A 81 1.60 -22.71 4.53
C TRP A 81 2.88 -22.69 3.67
N LEU A 82 3.16 -21.61 2.94
CA LEU A 82 4.43 -21.46 2.21
C LEU A 82 5.63 -21.41 3.15
N ALA A 83 5.50 -20.72 4.28
CA ALA A 83 6.59 -20.52 5.24
C ALA A 83 6.93 -21.80 6.01
N PHE A 84 5.92 -22.49 6.54
CA PHE A 84 6.08 -23.67 7.39
C PHE A 84 5.98 -25.00 6.64
N GLY A 85 5.41 -24.99 5.44
CA GLY A 85 5.26 -26.19 4.61
C GLY A 85 6.51 -26.57 3.81
N PRO A 86 6.35 -27.45 2.80
CA PRO A 86 7.47 -28.10 2.11
C PRO A 86 8.33 -27.13 1.28
N HIS A 87 7.80 -25.97 0.93
CA HIS A 87 8.48 -25.00 0.07
C HIS A 87 9.26 -23.92 0.85
N GLY A 88 9.14 -23.88 2.19
CA GLY A 88 9.72 -22.80 3.00
C GLY A 88 11.24 -22.67 2.89
N ASN A 89 11.94 -23.76 2.60
CA ASN A 89 13.41 -23.78 2.46
C ASN A 89 13.89 -23.46 1.03
N VAL A 90 13.00 -23.23 0.06
CA VAL A 90 13.39 -22.86 -1.30
C VAL A 90 14.08 -21.49 -1.27
N LYS A 91 15.32 -21.45 -1.73
CA LYS A 91 16.13 -20.23 -1.82
C LYS A 91 15.77 -19.42 -3.07
N LEU A 92 15.59 -18.12 -2.89
CA LEU A 92 15.26 -17.13 -3.92
C LEU A 92 16.55 -16.61 -4.57
N GLY A 93 17.19 -17.49 -5.33
CA GLY A 93 18.50 -17.27 -5.97
C GLY A 93 19.17 -18.60 -6.29
N GLY A 94 20.43 -18.55 -6.71
CA GLY A 94 21.29 -19.73 -6.82
C GLY A 94 21.55 -20.38 -5.46
N ALA A 95 21.90 -21.68 -5.47
CA ALA A 95 22.17 -22.45 -4.25
C ALA A 95 23.20 -21.74 -3.33
N ASP A 96 24.30 -21.27 -3.93
CA ASP A 96 25.41 -20.61 -3.21
C ASP A 96 25.34 -19.08 -3.22
N GLU A 97 24.23 -18.51 -3.70
CA GLU A 97 24.11 -17.06 -3.83
C GLU A 97 23.95 -16.40 -2.44
N PRO A 98 24.79 -15.44 -2.03
CA PRO A 98 24.67 -14.80 -0.74
C PRO A 98 23.42 -13.90 -0.68
N VAL A 99 22.99 -13.55 0.54
CA VAL A 99 21.96 -12.52 0.73
C VAL A 99 22.49 -11.16 0.26
N GLU A 100 21.70 -10.42 -0.52
CA GLU A 100 22.12 -9.11 -1.05
C GLU A 100 22.22 -8.04 0.04
N PHE A 101 21.25 -8.05 0.95
CA PHE A 101 21.22 -7.19 2.13
C PHE A 101 21.45 -8.04 3.39
N SER A 102 22.26 -7.55 4.33
CA SER A 102 22.43 -8.18 5.64
C SER A 102 21.09 -8.26 6.38
N THR A 103 20.95 -9.23 7.29
CA THR A 103 19.69 -9.42 8.04
C THR A 103 19.23 -8.16 8.78
N PRO A 104 20.08 -7.44 9.54
CA PRO A 104 19.65 -6.22 10.23
C PRO A 104 19.18 -5.13 9.27
N HIS A 105 19.87 -4.93 8.14
CA HIS A 105 19.48 -3.93 7.15
C HIS A 105 18.15 -4.29 6.48
N TRP A 106 17.95 -5.56 6.15
CA TRP A 106 16.69 -6.01 5.56
C TRP A 106 15.51 -5.90 6.54
N VAL A 107 15.72 -6.23 7.82
CA VAL A 107 14.71 -6.02 8.88
C VAL A 107 14.37 -4.54 9.01
N ALA A 108 15.38 -3.67 9.06
CA ALA A 108 15.17 -2.23 9.12
C ALA A 108 14.33 -1.76 7.93
N MET A 109 14.70 -2.13 6.69
CA MET A 109 13.94 -1.76 5.49
C MET A 109 12.47 -2.22 5.54
N MET A 110 12.19 -3.42 6.06
CA MET A 110 10.81 -3.94 6.19
C MET A 110 10.02 -3.18 7.24
N PHE A 111 10.60 -2.97 8.43
CA PHE A 111 9.97 -2.23 9.52
C PHE A 111 9.66 -0.80 9.09
N THR A 112 10.63 -0.13 8.45
CA THR A 112 10.48 1.24 7.96
C THR A 112 9.54 1.33 6.77
N ALA A 113 9.42 0.31 5.92
CA ALA A 113 8.43 0.28 4.84
C ALA A 113 6.99 0.31 5.37
N GLY A 114 6.77 -0.09 6.63
CA GLY A 114 5.48 0.03 7.30
C GLY A 114 5.17 1.40 7.87
N ILE A 115 6.18 2.25 8.02
CA ILE A 115 5.99 3.62 8.49
C ILE A 115 5.96 4.51 7.26
N GLY A 116 4.77 4.96 6.87
CA GLY A 116 4.59 5.64 5.59
C GLY A 116 3.50 6.69 5.61
N ALA A 117 3.19 7.21 4.43
CA ALA A 117 2.22 8.28 4.26
C ALA A 117 0.85 7.94 4.87
N GLY A 118 0.41 6.69 4.68
CA GLY A 118 -0.86 6.20 5.22
C GLY A 118 -0.92 6.21 6.74
N THR A 119 0.11 5.71 7.43
CA THR A 119 0.12 5.67 8.90
C THR A 119 0.08 7.07 9.50
N VAL A 120 0.70 8.05 8.85
CA VAL A 120 0.67 9.46 9.30
C VAL A 120 -0.71 10.07 9.18
N ALA A 121 -1.44 9.75 8.10
CA ALA A 121 -2.78 10.27 7.88
C ALA A 121 -3.82 9.68 8.84
N TRP A 122 -3.74 8.38 9.10
CA TRP A 122 -4.76 7.65 9.84
C TRP A 122 -4.42 7.42 11.31
N GLY A 123 -3.14 7.44 11.68
CA GLY A 123 -2.68 6.99 13.00
C GLY A 123 -3.22 7.79 14.19
N PHE A 124 -3.65 9.03 13.98
CA PHE A 124 -4.31 9.83 15.02
C PHE A 124 -5.83 9.87 14.85
N GLY A 125 -6.31 10.06 13.62
CA GLY A 125 -7.73 10.29 13.36
C GLY A 125 -8.59 9.01 13.36
N GLU A 126 -8.05 7.86 12.92
CA GLU A 126 -8.79 6.60 12.84
C GLU A 126 -9.34 6.14 14.21
N PRO A 127 -8.55 6.13 15.31
CA PRO A 127 -9.06 5.80 16.63
C PRO A 127 -10.19 6.71 17.11
N ILE A 128 -10.11 8.02 16.81
CA ILE A 128 -11.14 9.00 17.18
C ILE A 128 -12.42 8.74 16.39
N TYR A 129 -12.31 8.41 15.10
CA TYR A 129 -13.47 8.03 14.29
C TYR A 129 -14.19 6.81 14.87
N TYR A 130 -13.43 5.82 15.36
CA TYR A 130 -14.00 4.63 16.00
C TYR A 130 -14.69 4.89 17.32
N LEU A 131 -14.56 6.08 17.93
CA LEU A 131 -15.40 6.47 19.07
C LEU A 131 -16.82 6.86 18.64
N GLU A 132 -16.97 7.46 17.45
CA GLU A 132 -18.27 7.86 16.91
C GLU A 132 -19.03 6.68 16.30
N THR A 133 -18.32 5.82 15.55
CA THR A 133 -18.91 4.64 14.89
C THR A 133 -18.13 3.37 15.22
N PRO A 134 -18.12 2.93 16.48
CA PRO A 134 -17.40 1.74 16.88
C PRO A 134 -17.97 0.48 16.20
N PRO A 135 -17.14 -0.57 16.02
CA PRO A 135 -17.54 -1.84 15.43
C PRO A 135 -18.40 -2.67 16.40
N LEU A 136 -18.87 -3.83 15.92
CA LEU A 136 -19.54 -4.87 16.73
C LEU A 136 -20.76 -4.40 17.54
N GLY A 137 -21.39 -3.29 17.16
CA GLY A 137 -22.53 -2.71 17.88
C GLY A 137 -22.18 -2.14 19.26
N ILE A 138 -20.89 -1.88 19.52
CA ILE A 138 -20.41 -1.24 20.74
C ILE A 138 -21.04 0.15 20.87
N ALA A 139 -21.34 0.58 22.09
CA ALA A 139 -21.90 1.91 22.31
C ALA A 139 -20.83 2.99 22.03
N PRO A 140 -21.13 4.02 21.20
CA PRO A 140 -20.24 5.15 20.98
C PRO A 140 -19.78 5.77 22.29
N HIS A 141 -18.52 6.21 22.35
CA HIS A 141 -17.90 6.87 23.52
C HIS A 141 -17.86 6.04 24.83
N SER A 142 -18.24 4.77 24.81
CA SER A 142 -18.09 3.88 25.96
C SER A 142 -16.63 3.51 26.22
N SER A 143 -16.28 3.04 27.42
CA SER A 143 -14.92 2.53 27.72
C SER A 143 -14.49 1.44 26.73
N GLU A 144 -15.43 0.59 26.31
CA GLU A 144 -15.19 -0.43 25.29
C GLU A 144 -14.86 0.19 23.92
N ALA A 145 -15.53 1.27 23.52
CA ALA A 145 -15.22 2.00 22.29
C ALA A 145 -13.78 2.55 22.28
N TYR A 146 -13.24 2.98 23.44
CA TYR A 146 -11.83 3.40 23.54
C TYR A 146 -10.85 2.23 23.38
N GLU A 147 -11.14 1.09 23.99
CA GLU A 147 -10.29 -0.10 23.86
C GLU A 147 -10.28 -0.67 22.44
N TRP A 148 -11.46 -0.78 21.83
CA TRP A 148 -11.62 -1.23 20.44
C TRP A 148 -11.15 -0.18 19.43
N GLY A 149 -11.36 1.10 19.70
CA GLY A 149 -10.87 2.21 18.89
C GLY A 149 -9.35 2.26 18.81
N HIS A 150 -8.65 1.78 19.85
CA HIS A 150 -7.20 1.59 19.80
C HIS A 150 -6.79 0.29 19.09
N MET A 151 -7.53 -0.80 19.27
CA MET A 151 -7.19 -2.12 18.74
C MET A 151 -7.48 -2.27 17.24
N TYR A 152 -8.61 -1.78 16.75
CA TYR A 152 -9.03 -2.01 15.36
C TYR A 152 -8.08 -1.39 14.31
N PRO A 153 -7.52 -0.18 14.52
CA PRO A 153 -6.45 0.33 13.66
C PRO A 153 -5.23 -0.59 13.66
N MET A 154 -4.85 -1.14 14.81
CA MET A 154 -3.77 -2.13 14.86
C MET A 154 -4.09 -3.37 14.01
N LEU A 155 -5.34 -3.80 13.96
CA LEU A 155 -5.77 -4.90 13.08
C LEU A 155 -5.68 -4.53 11.59
N HIS A 156 -6.24 -3.38 11.19
CA HIS A 156 -6.27 -2.90 9.80
C HIS A 156 -4.89 -2.60 9.20
N TRP A 157 -3.90 -2.38 10.06
CA TRP A 157 -2.52 -2.15 9.69
C TRP A 157 -1.60 -3.30 10.15
N GLY A 158 -2.17 -4.42 10.64
CA GLY A 158 -1.48 -5.52 11.31
C GLY A 158 -1.13 -6.69 10.39
N ILE A 159 -1.48 -7.92 10.76
CA ILE A 159 -0.94 -9.15 10.13
C ILE A 159 -1.47 -9.40 8.71
N ILE A 160 -2.79 -9.34 8.52
CA ILE A 160 -3.45 -9.60 7.22
C ILE A 160 -2.95 -8.69 6.08
N PRO A 161 -2.83 -7.36 6.25
CA PRO A 161 -2.42 -6.51 5.14
C PRO A 161 -1.00 -6.82 4.64
N TRP A 162 -0.09 -7.20 5.54
CA TRP A 162 1.25 -7.63 5.16
C TRP A 162 1.28 -9.02 4.52
N ALA A 163 0.30 -9.88 4.81
CA ALA A 163 0.11 -11.12 4.06
C ALA A 163 -0.29 -10.84 2.60
N PHE A 164 -1.10 -9.81 2.33
CA PHE A 164 -1.39 -9.38 0.95
C PHE A 164 -0.13 -8.95 0.19
N TYR A 165 0.87 -8.39 0.88
CA TYR A 165 2.13 -8.00 0.27
C TYR A 165 3.10 -9.18 0.07
N ALA A 166 3.09 -10.16 0.98
CA ALA A 166 3.86 -11.39 0.84
C ALA A 166 3.39 -12.23 -0.37
N LEU A 167 2.08 -12.23 -0.63
CA LEU A 167 1.40 -12.99 -1.68
C LEU A 167 2.01 -12.82 -3.09
N PRO A 168 2.16 -11.59 -3.63
CA PRO A 168 2.86 -11.36 -4.89
C PRO A 168 4.38 -11.30 -4.72
N ALA A 169 4.91 -10.98 -3.53
CA ALA A 169 6.35 -10.88 -3.33
C ALA A 169 7.08 -12.21 -3.58
N VAL A 170 6.56 -13.33 -3.09
CA VAL A 170 7.16 -14.65 -3.30
C VAL A 170 7.22 -15.04 -4.79
N PRO A 171 6.12 -15.04 -5.57
CA PRO A 171 6.15 -15.41 -6.97
C PRO A 171 6.96 -14.44 -7.83
N ILE A 172 6.97 -13.14 -7.50
CA ILE A 172 7.85 -12.16 -8.16
C ILE A 172 9.31 -12.49 -7.88
N ALA A 173 9.70 -12.69 -6.61
CA ALA A 173 11.07 -13.04 -6.25
C ALA A 173 11.52 -14.37 -6.87
N TYR A 174 10.64 -15.37 -6.89
CA TYR A 174 10.89 -16.65 -7.54
C TYR A 174 11.18 -16.47 -9.04
N THR A 175 10.32 -15.72 -9.73
CA THR A 175 10.46 -15.43 -11.17
C THR A 175 11.77 -14.67 -11.46
N LEU A 176 12.13 -13.70 -10.61
CA LEU A 176 13.33 -12.88 -10.80
C LEU A 176 14.62 -13.63 -10.51
N TYR A 177 14.68 -14.42 -9.44
CA TYR A 177 15.96 -14.92 -8.90
C TYR A 177 16.17 -16.41 -9.10
N VAL A 178 15.10 -17.21 -9.13
CA VAL A 178 15.19 -18.65 -9.38
C VAL A 178 15.19 -18.91 -10.88
N GLU A 179 14.17 -18.42 -11.58
CA GLU A 179 14.01 -18.68 -13.01
C GLU A 179 14.77 -17.69 -13.89
N ARG A 180 15.28 -16.62 -13.26
CA ARG A 180 16.08 -15.59 -13.92
C ARG A 180 15.35 -15.05 -15.14
N ALA A 181 14.04 -14.82 -14.99
CA ALA A 181 13.21 -14.27 -16.04
C ALA A 181 13.89 -13.02 -16.58
N ARG A 182 14.14 -13.01 -17.90
CA ARG A 182 14.93 -11.94 -18.53
C ARG A 182 14.24 -10.58 -18.42
N PHE A 183 12.92 -10.57 -18.20
CA PHE A 183 12.09 -9.36 -18.20
C PHE A 183 11.18 -9.28 -16.98
N LEU A 184 11.06 -8.08 -16.43
CA LEU A 184 10.25 -7.79 -15.24
C LEU A 184 8.79 -7.52 -15.62
N ARG A 185 8.00 -8.60 -15.77
CA ARG A 185 6.53 -8.52 -15.96
C ARG A 185 5.84 -9.32 -14.88
N ILE A 186 4.94 -8.68 -14.12
CA ILE A 186 4.26 -9.34 -13.01
C ILE A 186 3.30 -10.43 -13.55
N GLY A 187 2.68 -10.22 -14.70
CA GLY A 187 1.89 -11.24 -15.40
C GLY A 187 2.69 -12.50 -15.80
N GLU A 188 4.02 -12.42 -15.90
CA GLU A 188 4.85 -13.62 -16.13
C GLU A 188 4.86 -14.53 -14.91
N ALA A 189 4.69 -13.97 -13.70
CA ALA A 189 4.58 -14.76 -12.47
C ALA A 189 3.30 -15.62 -12.45
N SER A 190 2.28 -15.24 -13.23
CA SER A 190 1.01 -15.98 -13.39
C SER A 190 1.06 -17.08 -14.46
N ALA A 191 2.13 -17.16 -15.25
CA ALA A 191 2.16 -17.93 -16.51
C ALA A 191 1.82 -19.42 -16.35
N ALA A 192 2.19 -20.09 -15.26
CA ALA A 192 1.96 -21.52 -15.09
C ALA A 192 0.52 -21.89 -14.70
N ALA A 193 -0.28 -20.92 -14.25
CA ALA A 193 -1.69 -21.10 -13.94
C ALA A 193 -2.62 -20.84 -15.15
N LEU A 194 -2.13 -20.12 -16.17
CA LEU A 194 -2.94 -19.68 -17.31
C LEU A 194 -3.23 -20.81 -18.31
N PRO A 195 -4.39 -20.76 -18.98
CA PRO A 195 -4.71 -21.72 -20.04
C PRO A 195 -3.76 -21.58 -21.24
N ARG A 196 -3.54 -22.68 -21.97
CA ARG A 196 -2.70 -22.69 -23.18
C ARG A 196 -3.30 -21.82 -24.29
N PHE A 197 -4.62 -21.87 -24.46
CA PHE A 197 -5.33 -21.00 -25.39
C PHE A 197 -5.39 -19.57 -24.82
N GLY A 198 -4.99 -18.56 -25.61
CA GLY A 198 -5.01 -17.17 -25.19
C GLY A 198 -3.98 -16.80 -24.11
N HIS A 199 -2.95 -17.62 -23.90
CA HIS A 199 -1.95 -17.44 -22.83
C HIS A 199 -1.35 -16.04 -22.79
N SER A 200 -0.93 -15.52 -23.96
CA SER A 200 -0.37 -14.16 -24.06
C SER A 200 -1.42 -13.08 -23.76
N THR A 201 -2.68 -13.29 -24.13
CA THR A 201 -3.77 -12.34 -23.88
C THR A 201 -4.07 -12.25 -22.39
N TRP A 202 -4.16 -13.38 -21.69
CA TRP A 202 -4.39 -13.41 -20.25
C TRP A 202 -3.27 -12.72 -19.47
N LYS A 203 -2.00 -12.86 -19.88
CA LYS A 203 -0.88 -12.12 -19.28
C LYS A 203 -1.05 -10.61 -19.43
N VAL A 204 -1.51 -10.14 -20.60
CA VAL A 204 -1.80 -8.72 -20.83
C VAL A 204 -2.96 -8.24 -19.96
N VAL A 205 -4.05 -8.99 -19.88
CA VAL A 205 -5.21 -8.63 -19.03
C VAL A 205 -4.79 -8.50 -17.56
N ILE A 206 -3.99 -9.45 -17.06
CA ILE A 206 -3.44 -9.41 -15.71
C ILE A 206 -2.58 -8.16 -15.50
N ASP A 207 -1.64 -7.89 -16.41
CA ASP A 207 -0.76 -6.72 -16.32
C ASP A 207 -1.56 -5.41 -16.32
N VAL A 208 -2.64 -5.31 -17.13
CA VAL A 208 -3.52 -4.13 -17.16
C VAL A 208 -4.21 -3.92 -15.81
N PHE A 209 -4.85 -4.93 -15.25
CA PHE A 209 -5.53 -4.80 -13.95
C PHE A 209 -4.57 -4.55 -12.79
N ILE A 210 -3.35 -5.11 -12.84
CA ILE A 210 -2.30 -4.78 -11.88
C ILE A 210 -1.94 -3.28 -11.96
N VAL A 211 -1.75 -2.75 -13.16
CA VAL A 211 -1.46 -1.31 -13.34
C VAL A 211 -2.62 -0.47 -12.82
N LEU A 212 -3.87 -0.82 -13.15
CA LEU A 212 -5.04 -0.10 -12.65
C LEU A 212 -5.15 -0.14 -11.12
N GLY A 213 -4.85 -1.28 -10.49
CA GLY A 213 -4.77 -1.42 -9.04
C GLY A 213 -3.71 -0.51 -8.42
N ILE A 214 -2.50 -0.46 -9.01
CA ILE A 214 -1.43 0.44 -8.57
C ILE A 214 -1.90 1.90 -8.65
N ILE A 215 -2.52 2.30 -9.76
CA ILE A 215 -3.02 3.67 -9.95
C ILE A 215 -4.13 3.99 -8.95
N ALA A 216 -5.08 3.08 -8.73
CA ALA A 216 -6.15 3.25 -7.75
C ALA A 216 -5.61 3.42 -6.32
N GLY A 217 -4.77 2.49 -5.84
CA GLY A 217 -4.18 2.55 -4.50
C GLY A 217 -3.29 3.78 -4.27
N THR A 218 -2.54 4.18 -5.30
CA THR A 218 -1.70 5.38 -5.23
C THR A 218 -2.55 6.65 -5.23
N THR A 219 -3.58 6.73 -6.08
CA THR A 219 -4.52 7.86 -6.11
C THR A 219 -5.24 8.00 -4.78
N THR A 220 -5.64 6.89 -4.15
CA THR A 220 -6.22 6.89 -2.80
C THR A 220 -5.25 7.48 -1.78
N SER A 221 -3.99 7.04 -1.80
CA SER A 221 -2.96 7.58 -0.89
C SER A 221 -2.77 9.08 -1.08
N LEU A 222 -2.60 9.53 -2.32
CA LEU A 222 -2.40 10.95 -2.62
C LEU A 222 -3.66 11.79 -2.30
N GLY A 223 -4.85 11.26 -2.59
CA GLY A 223 -6.14 11.88 -2.27
C GLY A 223 -6.41 11.99 -0.77
N ILE A 224 -5.74 11.18 0.05
CA ILE A 224 -5.71 11.30 1.52
C ILE A 224 -4.65 12.34 1.94
N GLY A 225 -3.48 12.28 1.33
CA GLY A 225 -2.35 13.13 1.69
C GLY A 225 -2.53 14.61 1.37
N VAL A 226 -3.16 14.93 0.24
CA VAL A 226 -3.36 16.33 -0.19
C VAL A 226 -4.22 17.10 0.83
N PRO A 227 -5.41 16.61 1.23
CA PRO A 227 -6.19 17.23 2.30
C PRO A 227 -5.43 17.29 3.64
N LEU A 228 -4.66 16.25 3.99
CA LEU A 228 -3.87 16.25 5.23
C LEU A 228 -2.85 17.39 5.27
N VAL A 229 -2.06 17.56 4.21
CA VAL A 229 -1.07 18.65 4.16
C VAL A 229 -1.76 20.01 4.13
N SER A 230 -2.91 20.11 3.47
CA SER A 230 -3.72 21.34 3.48
C SER A 230 -4.22 21.68 4.89
N ALA A 231 -4.72 20.71 5.66
CA ALA A 231 -5.12 20.88 7.05
C ALA A 231 -3.94 21.26 7.96
N LEU A 232 -2.77 20.63 7.78
CA LEU A 232 -1.55 20.99 8.52
C LEU A 232 -1.08 22.41 8.22
N LEU A 233 -1.18 22.85 6.96
CA LEU A 233 -0.86 24.22 6.56
C LEU A 233 -1.87 25.22 7.13
N ALA A 234 -3.15 24.87 7.13
CA ALA A 234 -4.21 25.67 7.72
C ALA A 234 -3.94 25.90 9.21
N GLU A 235 -3.63 24.84 9.96
CA GLU A 235 -3.27 24.91 11.38
C GLU A 235 -2.00 25.75 11.61
N LEU A 236 -0.98 25.59 10.77
CA LEU A 236 0.30 26.31 10.91
C LEU A 236 0.18 27.82 10.62
N THR A 237 -0.62 28.20 9.64
CA THR A 237 -0.61 29.55 9.05
C THR A 237 -1.88 30.34 9.28
N GLY A 238 -2.96 29.69 9.73
CA GLY A 238 -4.31 30.27 9.80
C GLY A 238 -4.98 30.43 8.42
N LEU A 239 -4.39 29.90 7.35
CA LEU A 239 -5.03 29.88 6.03
C LEU A 239 -6.25 28.95 6.04
N GLN A 240 -7.25 29.25 5.22
CA GLN A 240 -8.41 28.37 5.07
C GLN A 240 -8.02 27.09 4.31
N ASP A 241 -8.42 25.93 4.84
CA ASP A 241 -8.37 24.67 4.09
C ASP A 241 -9.29 24.78 2.86
N SER A 242 -8.70 24.85 1.68
CA SER A 242 -9.42 25.18 0.45
C SER A 242 -8.85 24.46 -0.76
N ILE A 243 -9.67 24.30 -1.79
CA ILE A 243 -9.27 23.66 -3.04
C ILE A 243 -7.98 24.27 -3.64
N PRO A 244 -7.79 25.61 -3.69
CA PRO A 244 -6.53 26.18 -4.20
C PRO A 244 -5.29 25.73 -3.43
N VAL A 245 -5.36 25.61 -2.10
CA VAL A 245 -4.24 25.11 -1.27
C VAL A 245 -3.96 23.64 -1.60
N LYS A 246 -5.00 22.81 -1.69
CA LYS A 246 -4.90 21.39 -2.09
C LYS A 246 -4.24 21.23 -3.47
N VAL A 247 -4.64 22.04 -4.45
CA VAL A 247 -4.03 22.04 -5.80
C VAL A 247 -2.56 22.49 -5.75
N ALA A 248 -2.22 23.48 -4.92
CA ALA A 248 -0.84 23.93 -4.75
C ALA A 248 0.05 22.82 -4.16
N VAL A 249 -0.43 22.12 -3.12
CA VAL A 249 0.27 20.95 -2.52
C VAL A 249 0.56 19.89 -3.57
N LEU A 250 -0.45 19.48 -4.33
CA LEU A 250 -0.32 18.47 -5.37
C LEU A 250 0.66 18.91 -6.48
N THR A 251 0.62 20.19 -6.86
CA THR A 251 1.55 20.77 -7.83
C THR A 251 3.00 20.73 -7.32
N VAL A 252 3.22 21.05 -6.05
CA VAL A 252 4.55 20.97 -5.41
C VAL A 252 5.10 19.55 -5.46
N TRP A 253 4.28 18.53 -5.18
CA TRP A 253 4.72 17.13 -5.29
C TRP A 253 5.15 16.74 -6.70
N VAL A 254 4.36 17.14 -7.71
CA VAL A 254 4.71 16.87 -9.12
C VAL A 254 5.99 17.60 -9.53
N LEU A 255 6.20 18.83 -9.06
CA LEU A 255 7.43 19.59 -9.36
C LEU A 255 8.66 18.98 -8.69
N LEU A 256 8.59 18.68 -7.39
CA LEU A 256 9.67 18.03 -6.64
C LEU A 256 10.05 16.71 -7.30
N PHE A 257 9.05 15.91 -7.66
CA PHE A 257 9.30 14.61 -8.24
C PHE A 257 9.71 14.67 -9.71
N GLY A 258 9.06 15.50 -10.52
CA GLY A 258 9.40 15.72 -11.92
C GLY A 258 10.85 16.20 -12.07
N ALA A 259 11.27 17.14 -11.22
CA ALA A 259 12.66 17.57 -11.17
C ALA A 259 13.61 16.42 -10.79
N SER A 260 13.20 15.55 -9.86
CA SER A 260 14.02 14.41 -9.48
C SER A 260 14.20 13.40 -10.60
N THR A 261 13.11 13.05 -11.26
CA THR A 261 13.06 12.11 -12.37
C THR A 261 13.86 12.59 -13.58
N LEU A 262 13.76 13.88 -13.92
CA LEU A 262 14.50 14.48 -15.04
C LEU A 262 16.00 14.58 -14.78
N ARG A 263 16.41 14.94 -13.56
CA ARG A 263 17.84 15.17 -13.23
C ARG A 263 18.55 13.91 -12.72
N GLY A 264 17.86 12.75 -12.71
CA GLY A 264 18.43 11.51 -12.20
C GLY A 264 18.81 11.60 -10.71
N LEU A 265 18.11 12.43 -9.93
CA LEU A 265 18.29 12.70 -8.50
C LEU A 265 17.93 11.50 -7.61
N LYS A 266 18.06 10.26 -8.11
CA LYS A 266 17.79 9.02 -7.37
C LYS A 266 18.50 9.00 -6.02
N ARG A 267 19.76 9.43 -5.99
CA ARG A 267 20.54 9.57 -4.76
C ARG A 267 19.97 10.62 -3.81
N GLY A 268 19.38 11.69 -4.34
CA GLY A 268 18.73 12.75 -3.55
C GLY A 268 17.41 12.28 -2.94
N ILE A 269 16.54 11.63 -3.73
CA ILE A 269 15.30 11.03 -3.20
C ILE A 269 15.58 9.95 -2.17
N GLN A 270 16.55 9.06 -2.41
CA GLN A 270 16.93 8.04 -1.42
C GLN A 270 17.35 8.69 -0.10
N LYS A 271 18.25 9.67 -0.13
CA LYS A 271 18.66 10.39 1.08
C LYS A 271 17.50 11.07 1.79
N LEU A 272 16.57 11.64 1.03
CA LEU A 272 15.39 12.30 1.57
C LEU A 272 14.44 11.29 2.23
N ALA A 273 14.23 10.13 1.62
CA ALA A 273 13.45 9.03 2.17
C ALA A 273 14.10 8.46 3.45
N ASP A 274 15.42 8.24 3.44
CA ASP A 274 16.19 7.77 4.60
C ASP A 274 16.09 8.77 5.76
N PHE A 275 16.25 10.06 5.48
CA PHE A 275 16.06 11.12 6.47
C PHE A 275 14.62 11.13 7.01
N ASN A 276 13.63 10.92 6.14
CA ASN A 276 12.22 10.91 6.56
C ASN A 276 11.89 9.73 7.48
N MET A 277 12.52 8.57 7.27
CA MET A 277 12.39 7.42 8.18
C MET A 277 12.91 7.73 9.57
N VAL A 278 14.08 8.36 9.65
CA VAL A 278 14.64 8.80 10.93
C VAL A 278 13.70 9.80 11.62
N LEU A 279 13.16 10.75 10.86
CA LEU A 279 12.22 11.75 11.38
C LEU A 279 10.94 11.10 11.93
N ALA A 280 10.37 10.14 11.21
CA ALA A 280 9.17 9.43 11.66
C ALA A 280 9.41 8.63 12.96
N ILE A 281 10.56 7.96 13.07
CA ILE A 281 10.93 7.23 14.30
C ILE A 281 11.15 8.20 15.46
N LEU A 282 11.84 9.32 15.24
CA LEU A 282 12.06 10.34 16.27
C LEU A 282 10.73 10.93 16.76
N LEU A 283 9.78 11.18 15.86
CA LEU A 283 8.45 11.63 16.22
C LEU A 283 7.74 10.65 17.17
N LEU A 284 7.76 9.34 16.84
CA LEU A 284 7.17 8.33 17.72
C LEU A 284 7.83 8.29 19.10
N LEU A 285 9.15 8.44 19.15
CA LEU A 285 9.88 8.50 20.43
C LEU A 285 9.51 9.74 21.24
N VAL A 286 9.35 10.90 20.59
CA VAL A 286 8.90 12.13 21.26
C VAL A 286 7.49 11.94 21.83
N ILE A 287 6.56 11.38 21.05
CA ILE A 287 5.19 11.11 21.53
C ILE A 287 5.22 10.13 22.71
N LEU A 288 6.01 9.07 22.63
CA LEU A 288 6.09 8.07 23.69
C LEU A 288 6.68 8.64 24.99
N VAL A 289 7.72 9.47 24.90
CA VAL A 289 8.45 10.01 26.06
C VAL A 289 7.78 11.24 26.67
N VAL A 290 7.30 12.17 25.84
CA VAL A 290 6.69 13.41 26.31
C VAL A 290 5.18 13.25 26.55
N GLY A 291 4.55 12.34 25.83
CA GLY A 291 3.15 11.98 26.06
C GLY A 291 2.95 11.13 27.33
N PRO A 292 1.73 10.63 27.53
CA PRO A 292 1.35 9.84 28.70
C PRO A 292 1.90 8.40 28.56
N THR A 293 3.22 8.22 28.75
CA THR A 293 3.93 6.96 28.48
C THR A 293 3.26 5.73 29.07
N LEU A 294 2.85 5.80 30.35
CA LEU A 294 2.20 4.67 31.03
C LEU A 294 0.83 4.34 30.44
N PHE A 295 0.07 5.34 30.00
CA PHE A 295 -1.21 5.11 29.32
C PHE A 295 -0.98 4.42 27.98
N ILE A 296 -0.03 4.93 27.17
CA ILE A 296 0.33 4.35 25.88
C ILE A 296 0.73 2.88 26.03
N LEU A 297 1.64 2.58 26.97
CA LEU A 297 2.10 1.21 27.21
C LEU A 297 0.96 0.29 27.68
N LYS A 298 0.07 0.77 28.56
CA LYS A 298 -1.11 0.00 28.99
C LYS A 298 -2.06 -0.28 27.83
N MET A 299 -2.35 0.71 27.00
CA MET A 299 -3.20 0.57 25.82
C MET A 299 -2.60 -0.41 24.81
N ILE A 300 -1.29 -0.35 24.56
CA ILE A 300 -0.59 -1.32 23.69
C ILE A 300 -0.77 -2.74 24.22
N VAL A 301 -0.48 -2.99 25.49
CA VAL A 301 -0.60 -4.34 26.07
C VAL A 301 -2.05 -4.82 26.05
N ASN A 302 -3.01 -3.97 26.40
CA ASN A 302 -4.44 -4.30 26.36
C ASN A 302 -4.89 -4.68 24.94
N SER A 303 -4.59 -3.83 23.95
CA SER A 303 -5.02 -4.04 22.57
C SER A 303 -4.33 -5.23 21.91
N LEU A 304 -3.11 -5.59 22.30
CA LEU A 304 -2.50 -6.84 21.85
C LEU A 304 -3.25 -8.07 22.39
N GLY A 305 -3.68 -8.05 23.65
CA GLY A 305 -4.52 -9.10 24.24
C GLY A 305 -5.89 -9.18 23.56
N LEU A 306 -6.56 -8.03 23.43
CA LEU A 306 -7.88 -7.93 22.80
C LEU A 306 -7.85 -8.39 21.33
N MET A 307 -6.80 -8.01 20.59
CA MET A 307 -6.60 -8.46 19.21
C MET A 307 -6.35 -9.97 19.14
N ALA A 308 -5.58 -10.55 20.07
CA ALA A 308 -5.32 -11.98 20.09
C ALA A 308 -6.60 -12.81 20.33
N ASP A 309 -7.45 -12.37 21.26
CA ASP A 309 -8.71 -13.04 21.57
C ASP A 309 -9.72 -12.96 20.41
N ASN A 310 -9.75 -11.82 19.72
CA ASN A 310 -10.78 -11.54 18.71
C ASN A 310 -10.29 -11.66 17.26
N PHE A 311 -9.03 -12.05 17.03
CA PHE A 311 -8.38 -11.99 15.71
C PHE A 311 -9.24 -12.59 14.58
N PHE A 312 -9.73 -13.81 14.76
CA PHE A 312 -10.50 -14.49 13.72
C PHE A 312 -11.88 -13.89 13.52
N HIS A 313 -12.57 -13.54 14.61
CA HIS A 313 -13.91 -12.99 14.53
C HIS A 313 -13.89 -11.63 13.84
N THR A 314 -13.01 -10.73 14.27
CA THR A 314 -12.92 -9.37 13.71
C THR A 314 -12.51 -9.38 12.23
N ASN A 315 -11.61 -10.28 11.81
CA ASN A 315 -11.22 -10.39 10.39
C ASN A 315 -12.29 -11.06 9.51
N LEU A 316 -13.30 -11.72 10.09
CA LEU A 316 -14.38 -12.40 9.39
C LEU A 316 -15.77 -11.83 9.71
N TRP A 317 -15.83 -10.71 10.43
CA TRP A 317 -17.09 -10.08 10.82
C TRP A 317 -17.68 -9.30 9.65
N THR A 318 -18.60 -9.92 8.92
CA THR A 318 -19.31 -9.31 7.79
C THR A 318 -20.56 -8.53 8.21
N ASP A 319 -20.81 -8.40 9.52
CA ASP A 319 -22.02 -7.78 10.09
C ASP A 319 -23.35 -8.11 9.37
N PRO A 320 -23.68 -9.40 9.16
CA PRO A 320 -24.78 -9.78 8.25
C PRO A 320 -26.17 -9.42 8.79
N ILE A 321 -26.30 -9.22 10.09
CA ILE A 321 -27.57 -8.95 10.78
C ILE A 321 -27.69 -7.48 11.17
N GLY A 322 -26.65 -6.93 11.83
CA GLY A 322 -26.66 -5.55 12.29
C GLY A 322 -26.59 -4.54 11.14
N GLN A 323 -25.88 -4.89 10.06
CA GLN A 323 -25.74 -4.09 8.85
C GLN A 323 -25.38 -2.62 9.16
N THR A 324 -24.53 -2.43 10.17
CA THR A 324 -24.06 -1.13 10.65
C THR A 324 -23.22 -0.39 9.60
N GLY A 325 -22.71 -1.12 8.61
CA GLY A 325 -21.86 -0.58 7.54
C GLY A 325 -20.39 -0.43 7.92
N PHE A 326 -20.00 -0.75 9.17
CA PHE A 326 -18.62 -0.61 9.62
C PHE A 326 -17.64 -1.39 8.74
N THR A 327 -17.95 -2.67 8.49
CA THR A 327 -17.09 -3.57 7.72
C THR A 327 -16.88 -3.05 6.29
N GLU A 328 -17.93 -2.57 5.64
CA GLU A 328 -17.89 -2.02 4.28
C GLU A 328 -17.10 -0.69 4.23
N THR A 329 -17.32 0.20 5.18
CA THR A 329 -16.64 1.50 5.22
C THR A 329 -15.16 1.39 5.59
N TRP A 330 -14.81 0.45 6.46
CA TRP A 330 -13.46 0.38 7.03
C TRP A 330 -12.68 -0.85 6.57
N THR A 331 -13.13 -2.04 6.92
CA THR A 331 -12.35 -3.26 6.68
C THR A 331 -12.24 -3.57 5.18
N VAL A 332 -13.32 -3.42 4.41
CA VAL A 332 -13.31 -3.58 2.96
C VAL A 332 -12.50 -2.48 2.29
N PHE A 333 -12.60 -1.23 2.75
CA PHE A 333 -11.74 -0.14 2.28
C PHE A 333 -10.25 -0.48 2.47
N TYR A 334 -9.86 -0.87 3.69
CA TYR A 334 -8.46 -1.20 3.97
C TYR A 334 -8.00 -2.41 3.17
N TRP A 335 -8.74 -3.52 3.17
CA TRP A 335 -8.39 -4.67 2.33
C TRP A 335 -8.28 -4.31 0.87
N GLY A 336 -9.21 -3.52 0.34
CA GLY A 336 -9.11 -2.98 -1.01
C GLY A 336 -7.81 -2.21 -1.21
N TRP A 337 -7.46 -1.32 -0.28
CA TRP A 337 -6.26 -0.48 -0.40
C TRP A 337 -4.98 -1.30 -0.41
N TRP A 338 -4.85 -2.22 0.53
CA TRP A 338 -3.70 -3.11 0.63
C TRP A 338 -3.61 -4.06 -0.58
N ILE A 339 -4.74 -4.58 -1.08
CA ILE A 339 -4.77 -5.43 -2.28
C ILE A 339 -4.38 -4.63 -3.53
N ALA A 340 -4.88 -3.41 -3.69
CA ALA A 340 -4.53 -2.52 -4.78
C ALA A 340 -3.02 -2.24 -4.83
N PHE A 341 -2.39 -2.10 -3.65
CA PHE A 341 -0.94 -1.93 -3.53
C PHE A 341 -0.11 -3.21 -3.56
N ALA A 342 -0.73 -4.38 -3.52
CA ALA A 342 -0.03 -5.63 -3.29
C ALA A 342 1.08 -5.89 -4.31
N ALA A 343 0.82 -5.67 -5.60
CA ALA A 343 1.82 -5.86 -6.65
C ALA A 343 2.97 -4.83 -6.57
N PHE A 344 2.64 -3.58 -6.21
CA PHE A 344 3.60 -2.49 -6.04
C PHE A 344 4.59 -2.80 -4.90
N VAL A 345 4.07 -3.05 -3.71
CA VAL A 345 4.92 -3.33 -2.52
C VAL A 345 5.55 -4.71 -2.61
N GLY A 346 4.84 -5.69 -3.17
CA GLY A 346 5.36 -7.03 -3.39
C GLY A 346 6.61 -7.06 -4.28
N LEU A 347 6.66 -6.22 -5.31
CA LEU A 347 7.87 -6.07 -6.13
C LEU A 347 9.04 -5.47 -5.35
N PHE A 348 8.79 -4.48 -4.50
CA PHE A 348 9.81 -3.90 -3.63
C PHE A 348 10.36 -4.97 -2.67
N ILE A 349 9.48 -5.68 -1.96
CA ILE A 349 9.84 -6.77 -1.04
C ILE A 349 10.64 -7.85 -1.76
N ALA A 350 10.20 -8.26 -2.95
CA ALA A 350 10.91 -9.24 -3.75
C ALA A 350 12.34 -8.77 -4.01
N ARG A 351 12.52 -7.51 -4.42
CA ARG A 351 13.84 -6.96 -4.75
C ARG A 351 14.83 -6.95 -3.61
N ILE A 352 14.38 -6.63 -2.40
CA ILE A 352 15.24 -6.60 -1.21
C ILE A 352 15.48 -8.01 -0.61
N SER A 353 14.81 -9.04 -1.13
CA SER A 353 14.82 -10.39 -0.56
C SER A 353 15.67 -11.41 -1.34
N ARG A 354 16.49 -10.97 -2.29
CA ARG A 354 17.41 -11.83 -3.04
C ARG A 354 18.33 -12.65 -2.12
N GLY A 355 18.44 -13.95 -2.40
CA GLY A 355 19.26 -14.90 -1.65
C GLY A 355 18.61 -15.45 -0.37
N ARG A 356 17.42 -14.96 0.02
CA ARG A 356 16.66 -15.48 1.18
C ARG A 356 15.81 -16.68 0.81
N THR A 357 15.34 -17.43 1.80
CA THR A 357 14.35 -18.50 1.59
C THR A 357 12.93 -17.94 1.52
N ILE A 358 12.00 -18.71 0.96
CA ILE A 358 10.56 -18.38 0.98
C ILE A 358 10.07 -18.15 2.41
N ARG A 359 10.49 -18.99 3.37
CA ARG A 359 10.15 -18.83 4.79
C ARG A 359 10.63 -17.49 5.33
N GLN A 360 11.88 -17.13 5.06
CA GLN A 360 12.43 -15.85 5.51
C GLN A 360 11.64 -14.69 4.91
N LEU A 361 11.41 -14.69 3.60
CA LEU A 361 10.64 -13.63 2.93
C LEU A 361 9.25 -13.50 3.57
N VAL A 362 8.48 -14.58 3.66
CA VAL A 362 7.11 -14.53 4.19
C VAL A 362 7.07 -14.06 5.65
N LEU A 363 7.84 -14.70 6.53
CA LEU A 363 7.80 -14.38 7.96
C LEU A 363 8.38 -13.00 8.26
N GLY A 364 9.37 -12.53 7.49
CA GLY A 364 9.90 -11.19 7.69
C GLY A 364 9.00 -10.10 7.12
N THR A 365 8.33 -10.33 5.99
CA THR A 365 7.30 -9.40 5.48
C THR A 365 6.17 -9.24 6.48
N ILE A 366 5.59 -10.35 6.94
CA ILE A 366 4.46 -10.31 7.88
C ILE A 366 4.94 -9.83 9.25
N GLY A 367 6.02 -10.37 9.79
CA GLY A 367 6.49 -10.02 11.13
C GLY A 367 7.00 -8.58 11.23
N TRP A 368 8.05 -8.24 10.48
CA TRP A 368 8.72 -6.94 10.62
C TRP A 368 7.91 -5.81 9.99
N GLY A 369 7.22 -6.08 8.88
CA GLY A 369 6.31 -5.13 8.26
C GLY A 369 5.17 -4.76 9.21
N SER A 370 4.44 -5.75 9.74
CA SER A 370 3.35 -5.50 10.70
C SER A 370 3.87 -4.81 11.95
N LEU A 371 5.07 -5.16 12.45
CA LEU A 371 5.61 -4.49 13.63
C LEU A 371 5.86 -2.99 13.39
N GLY A 372 6.29 -2.61 12.18
CA GLY A 372 6.49 -1.20 11.81
C GLY A 372 5.20 -0.39 11.87
N THR A 373 4.15 -0.87 11.20
CA THR A 373 2.83 -0.23 11.21
C THR A 373 2.19 -0.26 12.61
N LEU A 374 2.22 -1.41 13.30
CA LEU A 374 1.67 -1.56 14.65
C LEU A 374 2.33 -0.60 15.64
N THR A 375 3.65 -0.42 15.56
CA THR A 375 4.38 0.51 16.43
C THR A 375 3.87 1.93 16.23
N TYR A 376 3.69 2.36 14.97
CA TYR A 376 3.17 3.69 14.69
C TYR A 376 1.73 3.84 15.20
N MET A 377 0.82 2.98 14.72
CA MET A 377 -0.61 3.09 15.00
C MET A 377 -0.93 3.02 16.49
N SER A 378 -0.21 2.17 17.24
CA SER A 378 -0.46 2.00 18.66
C SER A 378 0.07 3.17 19.51
N ILE A 379 1.21 3.76 19.15
CA ILE A 379 1.71 4.94 19.88
C ILE A 379 0.85 6.17 19.58
N THR A 380 0.60 6.45 18.30
CA THR A 380 -0.17 7.64 17.90
C THR A 380 -1.63 7.52 18.28
N GLY A 381 -2.22 6.33 18.18
CA GLY A 381 -3.61 6.12 18.49
C GLY A 381 -3.90 6.18 19.98
N ALA A 382 -3.07 5.57 20.82
CA ALA A 382 -3.20 5.73 22.27
C ALA A 382 -3.00 7.19 22.69
N PHE A 383 -2.09 7.92 22.04
CA PHE A 383 -1.92 9.35 22.31
C PHE A 383 -3.17 10.15 21.97
N ALA A 384 -3.75 9.97 20.77
CA ALA A 384 -4.98 10.65 20.38
C ALA A 384 -6.14 10.36 21.34
N LEU A 385 -6.37 9.08 21.66
CA LEU A 385 -7.42 8.68 22.60
C LEU A 385 -7.23 9.25 23.99
N HIS A 386 -5.98 9.38 24.47
CA HIS A 386 -5.71 10.02 25.75
C HIS A 386 -6.09 11.51 25.76
N LEU A 387 -5.80 12.22 24.65
CA LEU A 387 -6.15 13.65 24.55
C LEU A 387 -7.66 13.85 24.60
N GLU A 388 -8.42 13.01 23.90
CA GLU A 388 -9.89 13.01 23.94
C GLU A 388 -10.41 12.64 25.34
N LEU A 389 -9.98 11.48 25.88
CA LEU A 389 -10.48 10.94 27.14
C LEU A 389 -10.29 11.90 28.33
N ASN A 390 -9.20 12.67 28.32
CA ASN A 390 -8.88 13.63 29.38
C ASN A 390 -9.33 15.06 29.06
N ASN A 391 -10.11 15.27 28.00
CA ASN A 391 -10.60 16.58 27.55
C ASN A 391 -9.46 17.60 27.32
N VAL A 392 -8.29 17.12 26.87
CA VAL A 392 -7.14 17.98 26.53
C VAL A 392 -7.38 18.65 25.18
N LEU A 393 -7.95 17.90 24.24
CA LEU A 393 -8.46 18.41 22.96
C LEU A 393 -9.83 17.76 22.68
N PRO A 394 -10.82 18.51 22.17
CA PRO A 394 -12.11 17.97 21.79
C PRO A 394 -12.04 17.36 20.37
N LEU A 395 -11.31 16.26 20.24
CA LEU A 395 -10.99 15.64 18.95
C LEU A 395 -12.22 15.10 18.24
N SER A 396 -13.21 14.57 18.97
CA SER A 396 -14.48 14.16 18.38
C SER A 396 -15.30 15.33 17.83
N ASP A 397 -15.27 16.50 18.48
CA ASP A 397 -15.89 17.71 17.94
C ASP A 397 -15.18 18.18 16.68
N ILE A 398 -13.83 18.24 16.72
CA ILE A 398 -13.00 18.60 15.56
C ILE A 398 -13.28 17.64 14.39
N LEU A 399 -13.43 16.34 14.66
CA LEU A 399 -13.76 15.35 13.64
C LEU A 399 -15.11 15.65 12.99
N ARG A 400 -16.14 15.96 13.77
CA ARG A 400 -17.50 16.27 13.26
C ARG A 400 -17.53 17.57 12.45
N ASP A 401 -16.84 18.59 12.92
CA ASP A 401 -16.91 19.93 12.34
C ASP A 401 -15.98 20.10 11.13
N SER A 402 -14.79 19.49 11.18
CA SER A 402 -13.69 19.76 10.24
C SER A 402 -13.08 18.49 9.61
N GLY A 403 -13.52 17.30 10.04
CA GLY A 403 -13.11 16.04 9.44
C GLY A 403 -11.77 15.48 9.95
N LEU A 404 -11.45 14.29 9.45
CA LEU A 404 -10.33 13.46 9.91
C LEU A 404 -8.97 14.19 9.89
N TYR A 405 -8.71 14.99 8.85
CA TYR A 405 -7.41 15.63 8.67
C TYR A 405 -7.18 16.79 9.65
N ALA A 406 -8.25 17.46 10.07
CA ALA A 406 -8.19 18.49 11.09
C ALA A 406 -7.82 17.91 12.46
N VAL A 407 -8.29 16.69 12.79
CA VAL A 407 -7.88 15.97 14.01
C VAL A 407 -6.36 15.78 14.04
N THR A 408 -5.80 15.24 12.96
CA THR A 408 -4.35 15.03 12.86
C THR A 408 -3.59 16.36 12.94
N ALA A 409 -4.09 17.42 12.29
CA ALA A 409 -3.46 18.74 12.35
C ALA A 409 -3.48 19.36 13.76
N ALA A 410 -4.63 19.30 14.44
CA ALA A 410 -4.78 19.81 15.81
C ALA A 410 -3.84 19.08 16.78
N ILE A 411 -3.72 17.75 16.67
CA ILE A 411 -2.79 16.97 17.50
C ILE A 411 -1.34 17.33 17.18
N ALA A 412 -0.99 17.49 15.89
CA ALA A 412 0.35 17.90 15.49
C ALA A 412 0.73 19.29 16.01
N GLY A 413 -0.23 20.23 16.06
CA GLY A 413 -0.06 21.55 16.67
C GLY A 413 0.03 21.52 18.19
N HIS A 414 -0.60 20.53 18.83
CA HIS A 414 -0.55 20.33 20.29
C HIS A 414 0.73 19.66 20.77
N LEU A 415 1.46 18.94 19.91
CA LEU A 415 2.73 18.34 20.28
C LEU A 415 3.73 19.39 20.79
N PRO A 416 4.71 18.98 21.62
CA PRO A 416 5.79 19.87 22.05
C PRO A 416 6.40 20.61 20.87
N PHE A 417 6.86 21.85 21.08
CA PHE A 417 7.40 22.73 20.04
C PHE A 417 6.36 23.33 19.05
N GLY A 418 5.06 23.05 19.20
CA GLY A 418 3.96 23.76 18.53
C GLY A 418 4.13 23.82 17.01
N ASN A 419 4.26 25.03 16.45
CA ASN A 419 4.47 25.27 15.02
C ASN A 419 5.64 24.49 14.41
N LEU A 420 6.70 24.23 15.19
CA LEU A 420 7.82 23.44 14.71
C LEU A 420 7.40 21.98 14.42
N SER A 421 6.53 21.41 15.27
CA SER A 421 5.95 20.08 15.05
C SER A 421 5.08 20.04 13.80
N LEU A 422 4.25 21.06 13.57
CA LEU A 422 3.47 21.19 12.32
C LEU A 422 4.37 21.23 11.07
N VAL A 423 5.44 22.02 11.10
CA VAL A 423 6.44 22.06 10.01
C VAL A 423 7.05 20.69 9.78
N PHE A 424 7.40 19.95 10.85
CA PHE A 424 7.92 18.60 10.72
C PHE A 424 6.93 17.65 10.05
N PHE A 425 5.65 17.67 10.46
CA PHE A 425 4.60 16.85 9.83
C PHE A 425 4.41 17.20 8.35
N ILE A 426 4.41 18.49 8.00
CA ILE A 426 4.27 18.94 6.60
C ILE A 426 5.42 18.41 5.75
N VAL A 427 6.67 18.56 6.21
CA VAL A 427 7.84 18.04 5.50
C VAL A 427 7.75 16.52 5.36
N LEU A 428 7.37 15.84 6.44
CA LEU A 428 7.26 14.39 6.48
C LEU A 428 6.22 13.85 5.49
N CYS A 429 5.04 14.48 5.43
CA CYS A 429 4.01 14.18 4.46
C CYS A 429 4.48 14.47 3.02
N ILE A 430 5.09 15.64 2.78
CA ILE A 430 5.57 16.01 1.43
C ILE A 430 6.55 14.96 0.90
N VAL A 431 7.50 14.51 1.73
CA VAL A 431 8.48 13.51 1.32
C VAL A 431 7.83 12.14 1.11
N PHE A 432 6.93 11.69 2.00
CA PHE A 432 6.26 10.40 1.84
C PHE A 432 5.38 10.31 0.62
N TYR A 433 4.56 11.30 0.38
CA TYR A 433 3.66 11.27 -0.77
C TYR A 433 4.42 11.46 -2.08
N ALA A 434 5.47 12.28 -2.12
CA ALA A 434 6.33 12.41 -3.28
C ALA A 434 7.09 11.11 -3.61
N THR A 435 7.66 10.43 -2.61
CA THR A 435 8.36 9.14 -2.79
C THR A 435 7.40 8.01 -3.17
N THR A 436 6.17 8.02 -2.64
CA THR A 436 5.11 7.06 -2.99
C THR A 436 4.70 7.22 -4.46
N MET A 437 4.44 8.46 -4.90
CA MET A 437 4.09 8.76 -6.29
C MET A 437 5.20 8.32 -7.27
N ASP A 438 6.47 8.56 -6.92
CA ASP A 438 7.61 8.09 -7.70
C ASP A 438 7.60 6.58 -7.87
N SER A 439 7.56 5.89 -6.74
CA SER A 439 7.69 4.44 -6.69
C SER A 439 6.53 3.77 -7.45
N ALA A 440 5.32 4.30 -7.32
CA ALA A 440 4.15 3.83 -8.07
C ALA A 440 4.30 4.04 -9.59
N ALA A 441 4.69 5.24 -10.03
CA ALA A 441 4.90 5.54 -11.45
C ALA A 441 6.03 4.71 -12.04
N PHE A 442 7.09 4.45 -11.27
CA PHE A 442 8.17 3.55 -11.64
C PHE A 442 7.67 2.12 -11.85
N VAL A 443 6.91 1.55 -10.91
CA VAL A 443 6.42 0.17 -11.04
C VAL A 443 5.39 0.04 -12.15
N ALA A 444 4.46 0.99 -12.30
CA ALA A 444 3.54 1.02 -13.43
C ALA A 444 4.31 1.06 -14.77
N ALA A 445 5.36 1.87 -14.87
CA ALA A 445 6.21 1.91 -16.05
C ALA A 445 6.97 0.59 -16.27
N CYS A 446 7.40 -0.11 -15.21
CA CYS A 446 8.00 -1.44 -15.32
C CYS A 446 7.03 -2.47 -15.90
N VAL A 447 5.80 -2.54 -15.38
CA VAL A 447 4.78 -3.49 -15.86
C VAL A 447 4.41 -3.22 -17.33
N CYS A 448 4.38 -1.95 -17.73
CA CYS A 448 4.13 -1.56 -19.12
C CYS A 448 5.37 -1.63 -20.04
N SER A 449 6.51 -2.14 -19.57
CA SER A 449 7.73 -2.25 -20.37
C SER A 449 7.94 -3.68 -20.89
N LYS A 450 8.39 -3.80 -22.13
CA LYS A 450 8.97 -5.02 -22.67
C LYS A 450 10.49 -4.89 -22.75
N ASN A 451 11.16 -6.03 -22.70
CA ASN A 451 12.61 -6.14 -22.72
C ASN A 451 13.35 -5.46 -21.53
N LEU A 452 12.65 -5.21 -20.41
CA LEU A 452 13.22 -4.55 -19.23
C LEU A 452 13.89 -5.57 -18.30
N ARG A 453 15.22 -5.55 -18.22
CA ARG A 453 15.97 -6.41 -17.29
C ARG A 453 15.75 -5.99 -15.84
N ALA A 454 15.93 -6.91 -14.89
CA ALA A 454 15.76 -6.65 -13.46
C ALA A 454 16.61 -5.47 -12.93
N SER A 455 17.81 -5.25 -13.49
CA SER A 455 18.74 -4.18 -13.13
C SER A 455 18.55 -2.88 -13.93
N GLN A 456 17.61 -2.86 -14.86
CA GLN A 456 17.35 -1.70 -15.72
C GLN A 456 16.14 -0.92 -15.25
N GLU A 457 16.07 0.31 -15.74
CA GLU A 457 14.99 1.26 -15.43
C GLU A 457 14.07 1.41 -16.64
N PRO A 458 12.76 1.61 -16.43
CA PRO A 458 11.83 1.84 -17.51
C PRO A 458 12.09 3.20 -18.17
N GLN A 459 11.58 3.38 -19.38
CA GLN A 459 11.79 4.62 -20.14
C GLN A 459 11.22 5.84 -19.40
N LEU A 460 12.00 6.93 -19.36
CA LEU A 460 11.64 8.18 -18.71
C LEU A 460 10.24 8.68 -19.11
N ARG A 461 9.94 8.68 -20.42
CA ARG A 461 8.64 9.09 -20.96
C ARG A 461 7.45 8.29 -20.41
N MET A 462 7.64 7.01 -20.09
CA MET A 462 6.59 6.17 -19.52
C MET A 462 6.37 6.52 -18.05
N ARG A 463 7.45 6.78 -17.31
CA ARG A 463 7.34 7.26 -15.92
C ARG A 463 6.60 8.60 -15.88
N LEU A 464 6.98 9.54 -16.75
CA LEU A 464 6.32 10.85 -16.86
C LEU A 464 4.83 10.72 -17.21
N ALA A 465 4.46 9.82 -18.13
CA ALA A 465 3.06 9.55 -18.46
C ALA A 465 2.27 9.07 -17.23
N TRP A 466 2.81 8.14 -16.45
CA TRP A 466 2.15 7.64 -15.24
C TRP A 466 2.04 8.69 -14.13
N ILE A 467 3.03 9.57 -13.99
CA ILE A 467 2.95 10.73 -13.09
C ILE A 467 1.79 11.63 -13.49
N SER A 468 1.66 11.94 -14.79
CA SER A 468 0.57 12.76 -15.29
C SER A 468 -0.79 12.13 -15.01
N VAL A 469 -0.93 10.82 -15.22
CA VAL A 469 -2.17 10.09 -14.89
C VAL A 469 -2.47 10.17 -13.39
N LEU A 470 -1.49 9.90 -12.53
CA LEU A 470 -1.65 9.98 -11.06
C LEU A 470 -2.03 11.39 -10.60
N PHE A 471 -1.39 12.41 -11.18
CA PHE A 471 -1.71 13.82 -10.90
C PHE A 471 -3.14 14.15 -11.29
N LEU A 472 -3.56 13.83 -12.52
CA LEU A 472 -4.90 14.15 -13.02
C LEU A 472 -5.99 13.39 -12.25
N MET A 473 -5.76 12.11 -11.95
CA MET A 473 -6.65 11.31 -11.11
C MET A 473 -6.79 11.91 -9.70
N THR A 474 -5.65 12.20 -9.05
CA THR A 474 -5.65 12.77 -7.70
C THR A 474 -6.30 14.14 -7.67
N LEU A 475 -6.02 14.98 -8.66
CA LEU A 475 -6.63 16.29 -8.81
C LEU A 475 -8.14 16.17 -8.92
N GLY A 476 -8.64 15.37 -9.87
CA GLY A 476 -10.07 15.21 -10.08
C GLY A 476 -10.81 14.68 -8.84
N VAL A 477 -10.22 13.71 -8.13
CA VAL A 477 -10.82 13.20 -6.88
C VAL A 477 -10.76 14.24 -5.77
N THR A 478 -9.65 14.99 -5.65
CA THR A 478 -9.52 16.07 -4.67
C THR A 478 -10.58 17.15 -4.90
N LEU A 479 -10.89 17.45 -6.17
CA LEU A 479 -11.93 18.40 -6.55
C LEU A 479 -13.34 17.92 -6.16
N SER A 480 -13.57 16.61 -6.02
CA SER A 480 -14.85 16.10 -5.49
C SER A 480 -15.06 16.41 -4.01
N GLY A 481 -13.99 16.76 -3.27
CA GLY A 481 -14.05 17.05 -1.83
C GLY A 481 -14.41 15.86 -0.93
N SER A 482 -14.65 14.67 -1.50
CA SER A 482 -15.21 13.52 -0.78
C SER A 482 -14.14 12.47 -0.47
N LEU A 483 -13.91 12.22 0.83
CA LEU A 483 -13.10 11.07 1.29
C LEU A 483 -13.68 9.75 0.76
N SER A 484 -15.01 9.61 0.77
CA SER A 484 -15.68 8.41 0.27
C SER A 484 -15.41 8.17 -1.22
N ALA A 485 -15.29 9.22 -2.04
CA ALA A 485 -14.88 9.08 -3.44
C ALA A 485 -13.43 8.57 -3.56
N VAL A 486 -12.52 9.04 -2.71
CA VAL A 486 -11.12 8.57 -2.63
C VAL A 486 -11.05 7.08 -2.25
N GLN A 487 -11.85 6.65 -1.28
CA GLN A 487 -11.94 5.26 -0.84
C GLN A 487 -12.52 4.35 -1.94
N SER A 488 -13.56 4.83 -2.63
CA SER A 488 -14.27 4.09 -3.67
C SER A 488 -13.36 3.63 -4.81
N LEU A 489 -12.43 4.49 -5.25
CA LEU A 489 -11.48 4.15 -6.32
C LEU A 489 -10.65 2.91 -6.00
N THR A 490 -10.18 2.82 -4.77
CA THR A 490 -9.36 1.71 -4.31
C THR A 490 -10.16 0.40 -4.31
N VAL A 491 -11.38 0.41 -3.77
CA VAL A 491 -12.22 -0.79 -3.68
C VAL A 491 -12.63 -1.29 -5.06
N ILE A 492 -12.96 -0.37 -5.97
CA ILE A 492 -13.23 -0.70 -7.38
C ILE A 492 -11.99 -1.29 -8.04
N GLY A 493 -10.82 -0.68 -7.82
CA GLY A 493 -9.55 -1.11 -8.40
C GLY A 493 -9.04 -2.45 -7.86
N SER A 494 -9.36 -2.80 -6.61
CA SER A 494 -8.85 -3.99 -5.94
C SER A 494 -9.65 -5.26 -6.22
N LEU A 495 -10.96 -5.15 -6.47
CA LEU A 495 -11.82 -6.31 -6.73
C LEU A 495 -11.27 -7.21 -7.87
N PRO A 496 -10.86 -6.68 -9.05
CA PRO A 496 -10.28 -7.51 -10.09
C PRO A 496 -8.87 -8.02 -9.77
N VAL A 497 -8.18 -7.46 -8.78
CA VAL A 497 -6.82 -7.88 -8.37
C VAL A 497 -6.86 -9.13 -7.49
N ILE A 498 -7.93 -9.35 -6.72
CA ILE A 498 -8.12 -10.57 -5.90
C ILE A 498 -7.91 -11.86 -6.71
N PRO A 499 -8.66 -12.12 -7.80
CA PRO A 499 -8.46 -13.36 -8.57
C PRO A 499 -7.07 -13.43 -9.21
N ILE A 500 -6.44 -12.29 -9.52
CA ILE A 500 -5.08 -12.24 -10.06
C ILE A 500 -4.07 -12.76 -9.05
N LEU A 501 -4.16 -12.32 -7.79
CA LEU A 501 -3.29 -12.80 -6.71
C LEU A 501 -3.48 -14.30 -6.44
N ILE A 502 -4.71 -14.81 -6.56
CA ILE A 502 -5.00 -16.25 -6.50
C ILE A 502 -4.31 -17.00 -7.65
N VAL A 503 -4.46 -16.51 -8.89
CA VAL A 503 -3.82 -17.13 -10.07
C VAL A 503 -2.30 -17.11 -9.95
N MET A 504 -1.70 -16.02 -9.46
CA MET A 504 -0.27 -15.92 -9.17
C MET A 504 0.18 -16.98 -8.15
N SER A 505 -0.63 -17.19 -7.10
CA SER A 505 -0.36 -18.19 -6.06
C SER A 505 -0.40 -19.62 -6.60
N VAL A 506 -1.43 -19.95 -7.39
CA VAL A 506 -1.55 -21.25 -8.05
C VAL A 506 -0.40 -21.49 -9.02
N SER A 507 0.00 -20.45 -9.77
CA SER A 507 1.14 -20.50 -10.69
C SER A 507 2.42 -20.83 -9.95
N LEU A 508 2.67 -20.17 -8.82
CA LEU A 508 3.82 -20.44 -7.96
C LEU A 508 3.85 -21.90 -7.49
N VAL A 509 2.74 -22.41 -6.94
CA VAL A 509 2.67 -23.79 -6.44
C VAL A 509 2.97 -24.80 -7.54
N ARG A 510 2.40 -24.61 -8.75
CA ARG A 510 2.69 -25.47 -9.91
C ARG A 510 4.18 -25.49 -10.25
N ARG A 511 4.83 -24.33 -10.24
CA ARG A 511 6.26 -24.19 -10.56
C ARG A 511 7.17 -24.78 -9.48
N LEU A 512 6.82 -24.59 -8.21
CA LEU A 512 7.53 -25.18 -7.08
C LEU A 512 7.43 -26.70 -7.08
N ASN A 513 6.27 -27.26 -7.40
CA ASN A 513 6.07 -28.70 -7.51
C ASN A 513 6.83 -29.30 -8.71
N ALA A 514 6.81 -28.62 -9.86
CA ALA A 514 7.58 -29.05 -11.03
C ALA A 514 9.09 -29.10 -10.71
N ARG A 515 9.64 -28.05 -10.09
CA ARG A 515 11.05 -28.00 -9.68
C ARG A 515 11.43 -29.07 -8.65
N ARG A 516 10.50 -29.51 -7.79
CA ARG A 516 10.76 -30.56 -6.80
C ARG A 516 10.80 -31.96 -7.44
N ALA A 517 10.15 -32.14 -8.58
CA ALA A 517 10.14 -33.40 -9.31
C ALA A 517 11.42 -33.59 -10.16
N GLU A 518 12.11 -32.50 -10.47
CA GLU A 518 13.47 -32.46 -11.05
C GLU A 518 14.53 -32.68 -9.96
#